data_AF-B0LRQ0-F1
#
_entry.id   AF-B0LRQ0-F1
#
_cell.length_a   1.000
_cell.length_b   1.000
_cell.length_c   1.000
_cell.angle_alpha   90.00
_cell.angle_beta   90.00
_cell.angle_gamma   90.00
#
_symmetry.space_group_name_H-M   'P 1'
#
loop_
_entity.id
_entity.type
_entity.pdbx_description
1 polymer ?
#
loop_
_entity_poly.entity_id
_entity_poly.type
_entity_poly.pdbx_seq_one_letter_code
_entity_poly.pdbx_strand_id
1 'polypeptide(L)' 'GDAVAKASKETHVMDYRALVHERDEAVYGELRAMVLDLRAFYAELYHIISSNLEKIVNPKGEEKPSMY' A
#
# COMPACT_ATOMS: atom_id res chain seq x y z
N GLY A 1 11.23 1.95 19.35
CA GLY A 1 11.42 2.16 20.81
C GLY A 1 12.80 1.74 21.24
N ASP A 2 13.16 0.48 21.02
CA ASP A 2 14.38 -0.12 21.53
C ASP A 2 15.69 0.54 21.06
N ALA A 3 15.77 0.94 19.78
CA ALA A 3 16.96 1.65 19.27
C ALA A 3 17.19 2.99 19.99
N VAL A 4 16.10 3.75 20.23
CA VAL A 4 16.15 5.01 21.01
C VAL A 4 16.52 4.74 22.47
N ALA A 5 15.99 3.67 23.07
CA ALA A 5 16.32 3.29 24.44
C ALA A 5 17.80 2.85 24.60
N LYS A 6 18.38 2.20 23.59
CA LYS A 6 19.81 1.87 23.57
C LYS A 6 20.67 3.11 23.36
N ALA A 7 20.31 3.98 22.42
CA ALA A 7 21.01 5.24 22.17
C ALA A 7 21.04 6.17 23.39
N SER A 8 19.99 6.14 24.24
CA SER A 8 19.92 6.96 25.45
C SER A 8 20.69 6.38 26.64
N LYS A 9 20.79 5.05 26.75
CA LYS A 9 21.50 4.37 27.85
C LYS A 9 23.00 4.18 27.57
N GLU A 10 23.35 3.82 26.35
CA GLU A 10 24.72 3.54 25.92
C GLU A 10 25.24 4.71 25.06
N THR A 11 25.35 5.89 25.67
CA THR A 11 25.59 7.16 24.95
C THR A 11 26.91 7.24 24.18
N HIS A 12 27.89 6.40 24.53
CA HIS A 12 29.18 6.28 23.85
C HIS A 12 29.10 5.43 22.57
N VAL A 13 28.04 4.63 22.41
CA VAL A 13 27.82 3.79 21.22
C VAL A 13 27.03 4.59 20.20
N MET A 14 27.76 5.25 19.29
CA MET A 14 27.16 6.13 18.28
C MET A 14 26.31 5.36 17.24
N ASP A 15 26.59 4.08 17.03
CA ASP A 15 25.86 3.23 16.09
C ASP A 15 24.36 3.13 16.43
N TYR A 16 23.96 3.22 17.70
CA TYR A 16 22.54 3.22 18.05
C TYR A 16 21.83 4.50 17.61
N ARG A 17 22.53 5.64 17.52
CA ARG A 17 21.96 6.88 16.98
C ARG A 17 21.80 6.76 15.46
N ALA A 18 22.81 6.22 14.78
CA ALA A 18 22.72 5.92 13.35
C ALA A 18 21.56 4.95 13.06
N LEU A 19 21.41 3.91 13.87
CA LEU A 19 20.34 2.92 13.73
C LEU A 19 18.94 3.53 13.88
N VAL A 20 18.75 4.53 14.75
CA VAL A 20 17.46 5.25 14.83
C VAL A 20 17.15 5.93 13.50
N HIS A 21 18.12 6.65 12.93
CA HIS A 21 17.94 7.34 11.65
C HIS A 21 17.71 6.38 10.48
N GLU A 22 18.49 5.30 10.40
CA GLU A 22 18.33 4.27 9.37
C GLU A 22 16.93 3.64 9.42
N ARG A 23 16.39 3.41 10.62
CA ARG A 23 15.02 2.91 10.79
C ARG A 23 13.97 3.90 10.32
N ASP A 24 14.14 5.18 10.63
CA ASP A 24 13.22 6.22 10.17
C ASP A 24 13.23 6.33 8.63
N GLU A 25 14.41 6.30 8.00
CA GLU A 25 14.56 6.32 6.54
C GLU A 25 13.94 5.09 5.88
N ALA A 26 14.17 3.89 6.43
CA ALA A 26 13.59 2.65 5.94
C ALA A 26 12.06 2.69 6.00
N VAL A 27 11.49 3.10 7.15
CA VAL A 27 10.03 3.20 7.33
C VAL A 27 9.42 4.24 6.38
N TYR A 28 10.09 5.37 6.17
CA TYR A 28 9.63 6.34 5.17
C TYR A 28 9.60 5.74 3.76
N GLY A 29 10.66 5.00 3.38
CA GLY A 29 10.72 4.28 2.11
C GLY A 29 9.59 3.27 1.94
N GLU A 30 9.33 2.46 2.97
CA GLU A 30 8.23 1.48 3.01
C GLU A 30 6.86 2.15 2.91
N LEU A 31 6.62 3.22 3.67
CA LEU A 31 5.36 3.99 3.61
C LEU A 31 5.12 4.56 2.22
N ARG A 32 6.17 5.12 1.61
CA ARG A 32 6.08 5.64 0.24
C ARG A 32 5.78 4.52 -0.76
N ALA A 33 6.41 3.35 -0.63
CA ALA A 33 6.13 2.20 -1.47
C ALA A 33 4.68 1.73 -1.31
N MET A 34 4.20 1.57 -0.07
CA MET A 34 2.82 1.18 0.22
C MET A 34 1.79 2.12 -0.42
N VAL A 35 2.01 3.44 -0.40
CA VAL A 35 1.10 4.40 -1.06
C VAL A 35 1.12 4.23 -2.59
N LEU A 36 2.28 3.96 -3.18
CA LEU A 36 2.38 3.70 -4.62
C LEU A 36 1.68 2.40 -5.01
N ASP A 37 1.83 1.35 -4.20
CA ASP A 37 1.17 0.06 -4.38
C ASP A 37 -0.35 0.20 -4.26
N LEU A 38 -0.85 0.92 -3.25
CA LEU A 38 -2.28 1.21 -3.11
C LEU A 38 -2.84 1.90 -4.37
N ARG A 39 -2.13 2.91 -4.88
CA ARG A 39 -2.52 3.58 -6.13
C ARG A 39 -2.53 2.63 -7.32
N ALA A 40 -1.51 1.77 -7.44
CA ALA A 40 -1.44 0.77 -8.50
C ALA A 40 -2.62 -0.22 -8.40
N PHE A 41 -2.91 -0.72 -7.21
CA PHE A 41 -4.04 -1.63 -6.97
C PHE A 41 -5.39 -1.01 -7.34
N TYR A 42 -5.63 0.26 -6.99
CA TYR A 42 -6.87 0.92 -7.41
C TYR A 42 -6.98 1.04 -8.93
N ALA A 43 -5.88 1.35 -9.62
CA ALA A 43 -5.85 1.41 -11.08
C ALA A 43 -6.09 0.03 -11.72
N GLU A 44 -5.43 -1.01 -11.20
CA GLU A 44 -5.59 -2.40 -11.66
C GLU A 44 -7.02 -2.91 -11.43
N LEU A 45 -7.58 -2.68 -10.24
CA LEU A 45 -8.96 -3.02 -9.91
C LEU A 45 -9.95 -2.32 -10.83
N TYR A 46 -9.77 -1.02 -11.05
CA TYR A 46 -10.61 -0.29 -11.98
C TYR A 46 -10.50 -0.86 -13.39
N HIS A 47 -9.28 -1.13 -13.86
CA HIS A 47 -9.04 -1.67 -15.19
C HIS A 47 -9.69 -3.04 -15.38
N ILE A 48 -9.48 -3.98 -14.46
CA ILE A 48 -10.03 -5.33 -14.59
C ILE A 48 -11.56 -5.34 -14.48
N ILE A 49 -12.15 -4.53 -13.59
CA ILE A 49 -13.61 -4.43 -13.44
C ILE A 49 -14.22 -3.79 -14.68
N SER A 50 -13.72 -2.63 -15.11
CA SER A 50 -14.26 -1.92 -16.29
C SER A 50 -14.16 -2.74 -17.57
N SER A 51 -13.03 -3.45 -17.77
CA SER A 51 -12.82 -4.31 -18.93
C SER A 51 -13.75 -5.53 -18.95
N ASN A 52 -14.32 -5.92 -17.82
CA ASN A 52 -15.19 -7.09 -17.69
C ASN A 52 -16.61 -6.75 -17.23
N LEU A 53 -16.99 -5.46 -17.24
CA LEU A 53 -18.18 -4.97 -16.56
C LEU A 53 -19.46 -5.67 -17.02
N GLU A 54 -19.62 -5.92 -18.32
CA GLU A 54 -20.81 -6.60 -18.86
C GLU A 54 -20.94 -8.03 -18.32
N LYS A 55 -19.83 -8.78 -18.28
CA LYS A 55 -19.85 -10.14 -17.75
C LYS A 55 -20.02 -10.16 -16.23
N ILE A 56 -19.55 -9.12 -15.54
CA ILE A 56 -19.69 -8.97 -14.09
C ILE A 56 -21.14 -8.62 -13.72
N VAL A 57 -21.77 -7.70 -14.46
CA VAL A 57 -23.12 -7.20 -14.16
C VAL A 57 -24.22 -8.08 -14.77
N ASN A 58 -23.97 -8.66 -15.95
CA ASN A 58 -24.90 -9.51 -16.68
C ASN A 58 -24.26 -10.85 -17.08
N PRO A 59 -23.88 -11.70 -16.11
CA PRO A 59 -23.13 -12.92 -16.38
C PRO A 59 -23.89 -13.94 -17.25
N LYS A 60 -25.22 -13.84 -17.32
CA LYS A 60 -26.08 -14.75 -18.11
C LYS A 60 -26.61 -14.12 -19.40
N GLY A 61 -26.31 -12.85 -19.66
CA GLY A 61 -26.81 -12.16 -20.85
C GLY A 61 -28.32 -11.95 -20.83
N GLU A 62 -28.92 -11.75 -19.64
CA GLU A 62 -30.33 -11.41 -19.55
C GLU A 62 -30.56 -10.07 -20.27
N GLU A 63 -31.43 -10.08 -21.28
CA GLU A 63 -31.86 -8.85 -21.92
C GLU A 63 -32.72 -8.08 -20.92
N LYS A 64 -32.45 -6.78 -20.75
CA LYS A 64 -33.41 -5.89 -20.08
C LYS A 64 -34.75 -6.10 -20.78
N PRO A 65 -35.83 -6.50 -20.08
CA PRO A 65 -37.12 -6.62 -20.72
C PRO A 65 -37.43 -5.27 -21.38
N SER A 66 -37.63 -5.29 -22.70
CA SER A 66 -38.09 -4.11 -23.44
C SER A 66 -39.37 -3.63 -22.77
N MET A 67 -39.27 -2.55 -22.00
CA MET A 67 -40.42 -1.90 -21.37
C MET A 67 -41.02 -0.89 -22.34
N TYR A 68 -41.35 -1.35 -23.55
CA TYR A 68 -42.23 -0.71 -24.54
C TYR A 68 -42.70 -1.77 -25.53
#